data_AF-A0A973NZS8-F1
#
_entry.id   AF-A0A973NZS8-F1
#
_cell.length_a   1.000
_cell.length_b   1.000
_cell.length_c   1.000
_cell.angle_alpha   90.00
_cell.angle_beta   90.00
_cell.angle_gamma   90.00
#
_symmetry.space_group_name_H-M   'P 1'
#
loop_
_entity.id
_entity.type
_entity.pdbx_description
1 polymer ?
#
loop_
_entity_poly.entity_id
_entity_poly.type
_entity_poly.pdbx_seq_one_letter_code
_entity_poly.pdbx_strand_id
1 'polypeptide(L)'
;MRERLADARLYLCCDARERQGDLPQFLDAVLANGVDIVQLRQKGMEARAELAALEVFADACQRHGALLAVNDRADVAHAASAPVLHLGQDDLPVPLARSIIGAGPVVGRSCHAEAEVDAAVGAAGVDYFCTGPVWPTPTKPGRFAPGLGLVAHAARVAP
;
A
#
# COMPACT_ATOMS: atom_id res chain seq x y z
N MET A 1 -3.38 12.88 -8.06
CA MET A 1 -3.00 11.59 -7.47
C MET A 1 -1.55 11.60 -7.01
N ARG A 2 -0.58 11.75 -7.93
CA ARG A 2 0.84 11.80 -7.60
C ARG A 2 1.22 12.93 -6.63
N GLU A 3 0.63 14.12 -6.79
CA GLU A 3 0.80 15.23 -5.83
C GLU A 3 0.33 14.84 -4.43
N ARG A 4 -0.90 14.31 -4.30
CA ARG A 4 -1.43 13.81 -3.02
C ARG A 4 -0.57 12.70 -2.40
N LEU A 5 0.04 11.84 -3.22
CA LEU A 5 0.99 10.83 -2.76
C LEU A 5 2.29 11.47 -2.24
N ALA A 6 2.81 12.48 -2.93
CA ALA A 6 4.02 13.20 -2.52
C ALA A 6 3.83 13.99 -1.22
N ASP A 7 2.62 14.51 -0.99
CA ASP A 7 2.26 15.23 0.25
C ASP A 7 1.92 14.30 1.42
N ALA A 8 1.73 12.99 1.17
CA ALA A 8 1.33 12.03 2.19
C ALA A 8 2.46 11.79 3.20
N ARG A 9 2.15 11.85 4.49
CA ARG A 9 3.10 11.71 5.60
C ARG A 9 2.83 10.48 6.45
N LEU A 10 1.57 10.02 6.51
CA LEU A 10 1.17 8.86 7.31
C LEU A 10 0.40 7.83 6.48
N TYR A 11 1.03 6.67 6.30
CA TYR A 11 0.47 5.52 5.60
C TYR A 11 0.12 4.42 6.61
N LEU A 12 -1.16 4.09 6.74
CA LEU A 12 -1.65 3.02 7.60
C LEU A 12 -1.99 1.75 6.80
N CYS A 13 -1.43 0.61 7.20
CA CYS A 13 -1.88 -0.71 6.76
C CYS A 13 -2.73 -1.35 7.87
N CYS A 14 -3.95 -1.81 7.56
CA CYS A 14 -4.77 -2.57 8.50
C CYS A 14 -5.50 -3.72 7.79
N ASP A 15 -5.99 -4.69 8.58
CA ASP A 15 -6.88 -5.73 8.09
C ASP A 15 -8.32 -5.21 7.96
N ALA A 16 -9.27 -6.09 7.60
CA ALA A 16 -10.69 -5.74 7.52
C ALA A 16 -11.35 -5.61 8.92
N ARG A 17 -10.58 -5.74 10.01
CA ARG A 17 -11.03 -5.62 11.40
C ARG A 17 -12.24 -6.48 11.77
N GLU A 18 -12.37 -7.65 11.15
CA GLU A 18 -13.51 -8.57 11.34
C GLU A 18 -13.69 -8.98 12.81
N ARG A 19 -12.58 -9.16 13.54
CA ARG A 19 -12.62 -9.50 14.97
C ARG A 19 -13.17 -8.37 15.85
N GLN A 20 -12.93 -7.12 15.47
CA GLN A 20 -13.36 -5.94 16.22
C GLN A 20 -14.74 -5.47 15.80
N GLY A 21 -15.12 -5.68 14.52
CA GLY A 21 -16.43 -5.29 14.00
C GLY A 21 -16.64 -3.77 13.91
N ASP A 22 -15.56 -2.99 13.92
CA ASP A 22 -15.58 -1.52 14.03
C ASP A 22 -14.90 -0.83 12.84
N LEU A 23 -14.79 -1.51 11.69
CA LEU A 23 -14.04 -1.01 10.54
C LEU A 23 -14.45 0.42 10.12
N PRO A 24 -15.75 0.76 9.95
CA PRO A 24 -16.13 2.13 9.59
C PRO A 24 -15.68 3.17 10.62
N GLN A 25 -15.91 2.92 11.91
CA GLN A 25 -15.57 3.84 13.01
C GLN A 25 -14.05 4.00 13.15
N PHE A 26 -13.31 2.89 12.98
CA PHE A 26 -11.86 2.91 13.00
C PHE A 26 -11.30 3.75 11.85
N LEU A 27 -11.80 3.56 10.63
CA LEU A 27 -11.36 4.34 9.46
C LEU A 27 -11.66 5.83 9.64
N ASP A 28 -12.87 6.19 10.08
CA ASP A 28 -13.20 7.58 10.36
C ASP A 28 -12.28 8.19 11.43
N ALA A 29 -11.99 7.43 12.50
CA ALA A 29 -11.11 7.91 13.57
C ALA A 29 -9.67 8.14 13.10
N VAL A 30 -9.07 7.21 12.35
CA VAL A 30 -7.68 7.35 11.92
C VAL A 30 -7.51 8.40 10.83
N LEU A 31 -8.45 8.48 9.88
CA LEU A 31 -8.41 9.45 8.78
C LEU A 31 -8.64 10.87 9.30
N ALA A 32 -9.56 11.08 10.24
CA ALA A 32 -9.77 12.38 10.89
C ALA A 32 -8.56 12.86 11.71
N ASN A 33 -7.63 11.96 12.05
CA ASN A 33 -6.44 12.26 12.85
C ASN A 33 -5.13 12.20 12.05
N GLY A 34 -5.19 12.45 10.74
CA GLY A 34 -4.02 12.73 9.91
C GLY A 34 -3.41 11.52 9.21
N VAL A 35 -4.14 10.39 9.08
CA VAL A 35 -3.75 9.34 8.15
C VAL A 35 -4.09 9.78 6.72
N ASP A 36 -3.08 9.83 5.85
CA ASP A 36 -3.21 10.28 4.46
C ASP A 36 -3.55 9.12 3.50
N ILE A 37 -3.05 7.92 3.82
CA ILE A 37 -3.23 6.71 3.01
C ILE A 37 -3.63 5.55 3.92
N VAL A 38 -4.70 4.84 3.57
CA VAL A 38 -5.08 3.56 4.19
C VAL A 38 -4.99 2.43 3.20
N GLN A 39 -4.43 1.31 3.62
CA GLN A 39 -4.33 0.09 2.83
C GLN A 39 -5.05 -1.05 3.54
N LEU A 40 -5.99 -1.69 2.84
CA LEU A 40 -6.49 -2.99 3.24
C LEU A 40 -5.41 -4.03 2.95
N ARG A 41 -4.87 -4.65 4.00
CA ARG A 41 -3.85 -5.68 3.93
C ARG A 41 -4.21 -6.86 4.80
N GLN A 42 -4.96 -7.80 4.21
CA GLN A 42 -5.30 -9.08 4.83
C GLN A 42 -5.09 -10.20 3.82
N LYS A 43 -4.04 -11.01 4.04
CA LYS A 43 -3.69 -12.09 3.12
C LYS A 43 -4.73 -13.20 3.19
N GLY A 44 -5.03 -13.79 2.03
CA GLY A 44 -5.95 -14.93 1.93
C GLY A 44 -7.43 -14.57 1.94
N MET A 45 -7.79 -13.28 1.79
CA MET A 45 -9.19 -12.91 1.57
C MET A 45 -9.67 -13.36 0.20
N GLU A 46 -10.88 -13.88 0.15
CA GLU A 46 -11.59 -14.13 -1.11
C GLU A 46 -12.04 -12.81 -1.74
N ALA A 47 -12.02 -12.74 -3.07
CA ALA A 47 -12.22 -11.49 -3.82
C ALA A 47 -13.54 -10.77 -3.46
N ARG A 48 -14.63 -11.50 -3.26
CA ARG A 48 -15.93 -10.93 -2.88
C ARG A 48 -15.86 -10.20 -1.52
N ALA A 49 -15.24 -10.83 -0.53
CA ALA A 49 -15.13 -10.27 0.81
C ALA A 49 -14.16 -9.07 0.82
N GLU A 50 -13.06 -9.18 0.08
CA GLU A 50 -12.09 -8.10 -0.10
C GLU A 50 -12.72 -6.86 -0.74
N LEU A 51 -13.51 -7.03 -1.80
CA LEU A 51 -14.23 -5.93 -2.45
C LEU A 51 -15.26 -5.27 -1.52
N ALA A 52 -16.03 -6.06 -0.76
CA ALA A 52 -16.97 -5.52 0.21
C ALA A 52 -16.28 -4.70 1.31
N ALA A 53 -15.11 -5.14 1.78
CA ALA A 53 -14.31 -4.34 2.71
C ALA A 53 -13.80 -3.05 2.03
N LEU A 54 -13.28 -3.15 0.80
CA LEU A 54 -12.76 -1.99 0.06
C LEU A 54 -13.82 -0.92 -0.22
N GLU A 55 -15.09 -1.29 -0.38
CA GLU A 55 -16.20 -0.32 -0.47
C GLU A 55 -16.26 0.57 0.78
N VAL A 56 -16.12 -0.02 1.98
CA VAL A 56 -16.10 0.73 3.25
C VAL A 56 -14.86 1.64 3.33
N PHE A 57 -13.70 1.14 2.91
CA PHE A 57 -12.48 1.95 2.85
C PHE A 57 -12.60 3.11 1.86
N ALA A 58 -13.16 2.87 0.67
CA ALA A 58 -13.30 3.87 -0.38
C ALA A 58 -14.22 5.01 0.04
N ASP A 59 -15.37 4.67 0.62
CA ASP A 59 -16.34 5.62 1.18
C ASP A 59 -15.71 6.50 2.27
N ALA A 60 -14.96 5.89 3.21
CA ALA A 60 -14.22 6.65 4.23
C ALA A 60 -13.14 7.56 3.62
N CYS A 61 -12.32 7.04 2.71
CA CYS A 61 -11.28 7.84 2.04
C CYS A 61 -11.86 9.04 1.28
N GLN A 62 -13.02 8.85 0.63
CA GLN A 62 -13.70 9.92 -0.09
C GLN A 62 -14.15 11.04 0.86
N ARG A 63 -14.76 10.70 2.02
CA ARG A 63 -15.20 11.69 3.01
C ARG A 63 -14.05 12.51 3.59
N HIS A 64 -12.90 11.88 3.82
CA HIS A 64 -11.74 12.51 4.47
C HIS A 64 -10.69 13.05 3.50
N GLY A 65 -10.89 12.90 2.18
CA GLY A 65 -9.89 13.33 1.20
C GLY A 65 -8.58 12.56 1.31
N ALA A 66 -8.63 11.28 1.70
CA ALA A 66 -7.47 10.38 1.83
C ALA A 66 -7.36 9.41 0.63
N LEU A 67 -6.25 8.66 0.54
CA LEU A 67 -6.02 7.67 -0.51
C LEU A 67 -6.28 6.25 -0.02
N LEU A 68 -7.00 5.48 -0.83
CA LEU A 68 -7.16 4.03 -0.65
C LEU A 68 -6.09 3.28 -1.45
N ALA A 69 -5.39 2.37 -0.78
CA ALA A 69 -4.50 1.42 -1.42
C ALA A 69 -4.99 -0.02 -1.32
N VAL A 70 -4.92 -0.74 -2.44
CA VAL A 70 -5.13 -2.18 -2.52
C VAL A 70 -3.78 -2.88 -2.52
N ASN A 71 -3.68 -3.97 -1.75
CA ASN A 71 -2.47 -4.75 -1.58
C ASN A 71 -2.45 -5.95 -2.53
N ASP A 72 -1.32 -6.20 -3.20
CA ASP A 72 -0.94 -7.36 -4.01
C ASP A 72 -1.77 -7.59 -5.31
N ARG A 73 -3.08 -7.34 -5.28
CA ARG A 73 -4.06 -7.78 -6.28
C ARG A 73 -4.50 -6.68 -7.25
N ALA A 74 -3.92 -6.70 -8.46
CA ALA A 74 -4.25 -5.73 -9.51
C ALA A 74 -5.69 -5.87 -10.05
N ASP A 75 -6.23 -7.09 -10.09
CA ASP A 75 -7.63 -7.37 -10.46
C ASP A 75 -8.62 -6.73 -9.48
N VAL A 76 -8.35 -6.85 -8.19
CA VAL A 76 -9.16 -6.23 -7.12
C VAL A 76 -8.99 -4.72 -7.14
N ALA A 77 -7.78 -4.20 -7.33
CA ALA A 77 -7.54 -2.77 -7.44
C ALA A 77 -8.33 -2.16 -8.62
N HIS A 78 -8.37 -2.84 -9.76
CA HIS A 78 -9.17 -2.45 -10.91
C HIS A 78 -10.67 -2.46 -10.58
N ALA A 79 -11.18 -3.57 -10.03
CA ALA A 79 -12.60 -3.72 -9.70
C ALA A 79 -13.08 -2.69 -8.65
N ALA A 80 -12.23 -2.36 -7.68
CA ALA A 80 -12.50 -1.34 -6.65
C ALA A 80 -12.24 0.11 -7.13
N SER A 81 -11.78 0.31 -8.38
CA SER A 81 -11.30 1.61 -8.87
C SER A 81 -10.30 2.28 -7.92
N ALA A 82 -9.43 1.47 -7.31
CA ALA A 82 -8.53 1.92 -6.27
C ALA A 82 -7.47 2.89 -6.83
N PRO A 83 -7.23 4.03 -6.17
CA PRO A 83 -6.26 5.01 -6.64
C PRO A 83 -4.81 4.57 -6.47
N VAL A 84 -4.55 3.60 -5.59
CA VAL A 84 -3.22 3.08 -5.28
C VAL A 84 -3.23 1.56 -5.32
N LEU A 85 -2.26 0.96 -6.00
CA LEU A 85 -1.93 -0.46 -5.93
C LEU A 85 -0.54 -0.60 -5.30
N HIS A 86 -0.38 -1.45 -4.29
CA HIS A 86 0.92 -1.75 -3.70
C HIS A 86 1.29 -3.22 -3.93
N LEU A 87 2.51 -3.47 -4.42
CA LEU A 87 2.97 -4.79 -4.80
C LEU A 87 4.24 -5.18 -4.04
N GLY A 88 4.26 -6.39 -3.50
CA GLY A 88 5.44 -7.10 -3.01
C GLY A 88 6.30 -7.71 -4.12
N GLN A 89 7.46 -8.24 -3.73
CA GLN A 89 8.43 -8.82 -4.67
C GLN A 89 7.90 -10.03 -5.45
N ASP A 90 7.04 -10.82 -4.83
CA ASP A 90 6.48 -12.06 -5.39
C ASP A 90 5.10 -11.87 -6.06
N ASP A 91 4.58 -10.63 -6.10
CA ASP A 91 3.30 -10.33 -6.73
C ASP A 91 3.47 -10.09 -8.25
N LEU A 92 2.38 -9.70 -8.93
CA LEU A 92 2.43 -9.38 -10.35
C LEU A 92 3.56 -8.37 -10.67
N PRO A 93 4.40 -8.64 -11.69
CA PRO A 93 5.33 -7.65 -12.20
C PRO A 93 4.59 -6.36 -12.59
N VAL A 94 5.21 -5.20 -12.30
CA VAL A 94 4.61 -3.88 -12.56
C VAL A 94 4.06 -3.72 -13.98
N PRO A 95 4.75 -4.16 -15.06
CA PRO A 95 4.20 -4.06 -16.42
C PRO A 95 2.88 -4.82 -16.60
N LEU A 96 2.74 -6.00 -15.97
CA LEU A 96 1.52 -6.80 -16.04
C LEU A 96 0.41 -6.18 -15.19
N ALA A 97 0.72 -5.70 -13.98
CA ALA A 97 -0.24 -4.95 -13.19
C ALA A 97 -0.78 -3.73 -13.97
N ARG A 98 0.10 -2.99 -14.66
CA ARG A 98 -0.28 -1.84 -15.51
C ARG A 98 -1.21 -2.20 -16.65
N SER A 99 -1.10 -3.39 -17.24
CA SER A 99 -2.06 -3.84 -18.26
C SER A 99 -3.48 -4.04 -17.72
N ILE A 100 -3.65 -4.20 -16.40
CA ILE A 100 -4.95 -4.40 -15.74
C ILE A 100 -5.51 -3.06 -15.23
N ILE A 101 -4.70 -2.31 -14.48
CA ILE A 101 -5.16 -1.08 -13.80
C ILE A 101 -4.97 0.19 -14.63
N GLY A 102 -4.25 0.11 -15.75
CA GLY A 102 -3.92 1.26 -16.59
C GLY A 102 -2.89 2.22 -15.97
N ALA A 103 -2.81 3.42 -16.55
CA ALA A 103 -1.83 4.45 -16.17
C ALA A 103 -2.31 5.41 -15.04
N GLY A 104 -3.61 5.35 -14.71
CA GLY A 104 -4.25 6.27 -13.76
C GLY A 104 -3.80 6.06 -12.31
N PRO A 105 -4.02 4.86 -11.72
CA PRO A 105 -3.63 4.59 -10.35
C PRO A 105 -2.10 4.67 -10.16
N VAL A 106 -1.66 4.98 -8.95
CA VAL A 106 -0.23 4.93 -8.60
C VAL A 106 0.16 3.54 -8.13
N VAL A 107 1.40 3.12 -8.40
CA VAL A 107 1.91 1.79 -8.06
C VAL A 107 3.07 1.90 -7.08
N GLY A 108 2.93 1.22 -5.94
CA GLY A 108 3.94 1.08 -4.92
C GLY A 108 4.68 -0.25 -4.98
N ARG A 109 5.93 -0.26 -4.51
CA ARG A 109 6.72 -1.49 -4.32
C ARG A 109 7.17 -1.66 -2.87
N SER A 110 7.15 -2.89 -2.35
CA SER A 110 7.86 -3.21 -1.11
C SER A 110 9.32 -3.55 -1.41
N CYS A 111 10.27 -2.88 -0.74
CA CYS A 111 11.71 -3.15 -0.87
C CYS A 111 12.32 -3.58 0.48
N HIS A 112 13.17 -4.59 0.43
CA HIS A 112 13.72 -5.32 1.58
C HIS A 112 15.24 -5.46 1.55
N ALA A 113 15.87 -5.04 0.45
CA ALA A 113 17.31 -5.02 0.25
C ALA A 113 17.71 -3.80 -0.59
N GLU A 114 18.98 -3.40 -0.52
CA GLU A 114 19.50 -2.26 -1.30
C GLU A 114 19.27 -2.45 -2.80
N ALA A 115 19.54 -3.64 -3.34
CA ALA A 115 19.31 -3.94 -4.75
C ALA A 115 17.83 -3.78 -5.18
N GLU A 116 16.88 -4.02 -4.29
CA GLU A 116 15.44 -3.80 -4.57
C GLU A 116 15.08 -2.31 -4.55
N VAL A 117 15.75 -1.52 -3.70
CA VAL A 117 15.63 -0.06 -3.69
C VAL A 117 16.22 0.52 -4.98
N ASP A 118 17.45 0.14 -5.32
CA ASP A 118 18.13 0.59 -6.54
C ASP A 118 17.31 0.26 -7.80
N ALA A 119 16.71 -0.94 -7.85
CA ALA A 119 15.84 -1.32 -8.94
C ALA A 119 14.54 -0.49 -8.98
N ALA A 120 14.00 -0.07 -7.83
CA ALA A 120 12.79 0.74 -7.76
C ALA A 120 13.05 2.21 -8.11
N VAL A 121 14.22 2.76 -7.78
CA VAL A 121 14.64 4.12 -8.12
C VAL A 121 14.83 4.23 -9.64
N GLY A 122 13.80 4.72 -10.33
CA GLY A 122 13.79 4.87 -11.79
C GLY A 122 13.10 3.72 -12.55
N ALA A 123 12.51 2.75 -11.85
CA ALA A 123 11.67 1.75 -12.50
C ALA A 123 10.45 2.41 -13.16
N ALA A 124 10.29 2.20 -14.46
CA ALA A 124 9.14 2.68 -15.19
C ALA A 124 7.83 2.15 -14.57
N GLY A 125 6.92 3.07 -14.24
CA GLY A 125 5.61 2.75 -13.70
C GLY A 125 5.58 2.44 -12.19
N VAL A 126 6.70 2.57 -11.47
CA VAL A 126 6.72 2.59 -9.99
C VAL A 126 6.68 4.05 -9.54
N ASP A 127 5.65 4.41 -8.77
CA ASP A 127 5.44 5.78 -8.29
C ASP A 127 5.98 6.00 -6.87
N TYR A 128 6.08 4.94 -6.05
CA TYR A 128 6.71 4.97 -4.73
C TYR A 128 7.21 3.58 -4.31
N PHE A 129 7.99 3.52 -3.24
CA PHE A 129 8.34 2.26 -2.60
C PHE A 129 8.43 2.39 -1.07
N CYS A 130 8.26 1.27 -0.38
CA CYS A 130 8.36 1.18 1.07
C CYS A 130 9.54 0.30 1.46
N THR A 131 10.49 0.84 2.24
CA THR A 131 11.60 0.05 2.78
C THR A 131 11.25 -0.58 4.12
N GLY A 132 11.54 -1.87 4.28
CA GLY A 132 11.46 -2.49 5.60
C GLY A 132 11.59 -4.01 5.60
N PRO A 133 11.23 -4.68 6.70
CA PRO A 133 10.81 -4.07 7.96
C PRO A 133 12.01 -3.44 8.71
N VAL A 134 11.81 -2.26 9.32
CA VAL A 134 12.87 -1.60 10.11
C VAL A 134 13.16 -2.40 11.40
N TRP A 135 12.12 -2.97 12.00
CA TRP A 135 12.24 -3.84 13.17
C TRP A 135 11.57 -5.18 12.91
N PRO A 136 11.98 -6.26 13.59
CA PRO A 136 11.21 -7.50 13.60
C PRO A 136 9.77 -7.22 14.02
N THR A 137 8.80 -7.81 13.31
CA THR A 137 7.38 -7.56 13.55
C THR A 137 6.57 -8.85 13.49
N PRO A 138 5.59 -9.04 14.38
CA PRO A 138 4.67 -10.17 14.30
C PRO A 138 3.78 -10.13 13.05
N THR A 139 3.62 -8.99 12.39
CA THR A 139 2.79 -8.87 11.16
C THR A 139 3.46 -9.42 9.90
N LYS A 140 4.74 -9.77 9.97
CA LYS A 140 5.51 -10.42 8.89
C LYS A 140 6.45 -11.49 9.48
N PRO A 141 5.92 -12.64 9.96
CA PRO A 141 6.71 -13.65 10.65
C PRO A 141 7.88 -14.17 9.81
N GLY A 142 9.05 -14.33 10.42
CA GLY A 142 10.25 -14.90 9.78
C GLY A 142 10.96 -13.98 8.78
N ARG A 143 10.48 -12.76 8.56
CA ARG A 143 11.13 -11.81 7.64
C ARG A 143 12.29 -11.10 8.35
N PHE A 144 13.48 -11.17 7.73
CA PHE A 144 14.66 -10.41 8.17
C PHE A 144 14.35 -8.90 8.20
N ALA A 145 14.82 -8.23 9.25
CA ALA A 145 14.67 -6.78 9.41
C ALA A 145 15.98 -6.09 9.04
N PRO A 146 16.09 -5.48 7.84
CA PRO A 146 17.30 -4.78 7.40
C PRO A 146 17.62 -3.51 8.24
N GLY A 147 16.72 -3.07 9.10
CA GLY A 147 16.99 -1.96 10.01
C GLY A 147 16.99 -0.60 9.34
N LEU A 148 17.48 0.40 10.08
CA LEU A 148 17.63 1.77 9.59
C LEU A 148 18.69 1.89 8.49
N GLY A 149 19.57 0.90 8.30
CA GLY A 149 20.56 0.89 7.24
C GLY A 149 19.92 0.99 5.85
N LEU A 150 18.87 0.20 5.60
CA LEU A 150 18.15 0.26 4.33
C LEU A 150 17.38 1.57 4.15
N VAL A 151 16.84 2.14 5.24
CA VAL A 151 16.18 3.46 5.21
C VAL A 151 17.19 4.54 4.84
N ALA A 152 18.36 4.54 5.47
CA ALA A 152 19.44 5.48 5.18
C ALA A 152 19.98 5.32 3.75
N HIS A 153 20.03 4.09 3.25
CA HIS A 153 20.35 3.82 1.85
C HIS A 153 19.31 4.44 0.93
N ALA A 154 18.02 4.15 1.12
CA ALA A 154 16.94 4.69 0.30
C ALA A 154 16.90 6.22 0.30
N ALA A 155 17.07 6.86 1.46
CA ALA A 155 17.12 8.31 1.58
C ALA A 155 18.29 8.97 0.84
N ARG A 156 19.34 8.20 0.50
CA ARG A 156 20.50 8.68 -0.26
C ARG A 156 20.32 8.53 -1.77
N VAL A 157 19.61 7.48 -2.21
CA VAL A 157 19.49 7.14 -3.64
C VAL A 157 18.16 7.57 -4.25
N ALA A 158 17.10 7.71 -3.45
CA ALA A 158 15.81 8.21 -3.91
C ALA A 158 15.81 9.75 -3.91
N PRO A 159 15.36 10.38 -5.00
CA PRO A 159 15.27 11.84 -5.13
C PRO A 159 14.19 12.49 -4.26
#